data_AF-A0A0F4Q9F4-F1
#
_entry.id   AF-A0A0F4Q9F4-F1
#
_cell.length_a   1.000
_cell.length_b   1.000
_cell.length_c   1.000
_cell.angle_alpha   90.00
_cell.angle_beta   90.00
_cell.angle_gamma   90.00
#
_symmetry.space_group_name_H-M   'P 1'
#
loop_
_entity.id
_entity.type
_entity.pdbx_description
1 polymer ?
#
loop_
_entity_poly.entity_id
_entity_poly.type
_entity_poly.pdbx_seq_one_letter_code
_entity_poly.pdbx_strand_id
1 'polypeptide(L)'
;MNHFLIKERERLGLQQKEVYEIINVGKSTYYRWENGAPIPSDKLAELASLGFDVAYVVTGKRKQASGPDVGAVCFTQENLKNAIGAFLLNTAELGLLNKSPDASVNALINMAIYSLCKEVGETFEEDTSPISSSKVK
;
A
#
# COMPACT_ATOMS: atom_id res chain seq x y z
N MET A 1 -28.07 -16.97 2.62
CA MET A 1 -27.45 -16.99 1.28
C MET A 1 -26.21 -16.12 1.31
N ASN A 2 -25.10 -16.57 0.71
CA ASN A 2 -23.85 -15.80 0.66
C ASN A 2 -23.88 -14.87 -0.55
N HIS A 3 -24.01 -13.58 -0.31
CA HIS A 3 -24.13 -12.55 -1.35
C HIS A 3 -22.79 -11.86 -1.67
N PHE A 4 -21.66 -12.47 -1.30
CA PHE A 4 -20.36 -11.79 -1.37
C PHE A 4 -19.90 -11.55 -2.81
N LEU A 5 -20.10 -12.51 -3.71
CA LEU A 5 -19.80 -12.35 -5.13
C LEU A 5 -20.65 -11.24 -5.78
N ILE A 6 -21.95 -11.20 -5.46
CA ILE A 6 -22.87 -10.16 -5.95
C ILE A 6 -22.40 -8.78 -5.49
N LYS A 7 -22.15 -8.63 -4.18
CA LYS A 7 -21.66 -7.38 -3.59
C LYS A 7 -20.33 -6.94 -4.20
N GLU A 8 -19.45 -7.88 -4.51
CA GLU A 8 -18.17 -7.59 -5.14
C GLU A 8 -18.32 -7.11 -6.58
N ARG A 9 -19.16 -7.80 -7.35
CA ARG A 9 -19.47 -7.39 -8.72
C ARG A 9 -20.11 -6.00 -8.75
N GLU A 10 -21.06 -5.72 -7.87
CA GLU A 10 -21.71 -4.42 -7.75
C GLU A 10 -20.74 -3.32 -7.33
N ARG A 11 -19.79 -3.61 -6.43
CA ARG A 11 -18.71 -2.67 -6.08
C ARG A 11 -17.88 -2.26 -7.31
N LEU A 12 -17.65 -3.20 -8.22
CA LEU A 12 -16.93 -2.96 -9.47
C LEU A 12 -17.78 -2.30 -10.55
N GLY A 13 -19.09 -2.11 -10.32
CA GLY A 13 -20.01 -1.53 -11.30
C GLY A 13 -20.29 -2.45 -12.50
N LEU A 14 -20.02 -3.75 -12.38
CA LEU A 14 -20.15 -4.72 -13.47
C LEU A 14 -21.53 -5.39 -13.49
N GLN A 15 -22.03 -5.68 -14.68
CA GLN A 15 -23.19 -6.53 -14.91
C GLN A 15 -22.77 -8.01 -14.94
N GLN A 16 -23.67 -8.92 -14.56
CA GLN A 16 -23.41 -10.37 -14.61
C GLN A 16 -22.91 -10.80 -16.00
N LYS A 17 -23.50 -10.22 -17.07
CA LYS A 17 -23.16 -10.49 -18.46
C LYS A 17 -21.71 -10.22 -18.79
N GLU A 18 -21.22 -9.05 -18.39
CA GLU A 18 -19.84 -8.65 -18.63
C GLU A 18 -18.88 -9.63 -17.98
N VAL A 19 -19.16 -10.04 -16.73
CA VAL A 19 -18.29 -10.96 -16.01
C VAL A 19 -18.23 -12.32 -16.68
N TYR A 20 -19.39 -12.95 -16.97
CA TYR A 20 -19.38 -14.31 -17.51
C TYR A 20 -18.85 -14.38 -18.95
N GLU A 21 -18.97 -13.30 -19.73
CA GLU A 21 -18.38 -13.21 -21.06
C GLU A 21 -16.85 -13.09 -20.97
N ILE A 22 -16.33 -12.27 -20.04
CA ILE A 22 -14.88 -12.06 -19.91
C ILE A 22 -14.16 -13.31 -19.39
N ILE A 23 -14.72 -14.01 -18.40
CA ILE A 23 -14.12 -15.24 -17.83
C ILE A 23 -14.55 -16.50 -18.61
N ASN A 24 -15.25 -16.33 -19.73
CA ASN A 24 -15.72 -17.37 -20.62
C ASN A 24 -16.46 -18.52 -19.90
N VAL A 25 -17.49 -18.19 -19.12
CA VAL A 25 -18.36 -19.17 -18.45
C VAL A 25 -19.81 -18.98 -18.86
N GLY A 26 -20.58 -20.07 -18.79
CA GLY A 26 -22.00 -20.01 -19.09
C GLY A 26 -22.77 -19.15 -18.08
N LYS A 27 -23.77 -18.40 -18.57
CA LYS A 27 -24.69 -17.58 -17.76
C LYS A 27 -25.25 -18.34 -16.56
N SER A 28 -25.72 -19.57 -16.77
CA SER A 28 -26.29 -20.42 -15.72
C SER A 28 -25.27 -20.81 -14.65
N THR A 29 -24.01 -20.98 -15.04
CA THR A 29 -22.91 -21.30 -14.11
C THR A 29 -22.63 -20.11 -13.20
N TYR A 30 -22.47 -18.91 -13.79
CA TYR A 30 -22.24 -17.70 -13.02
C TYR A 30 -23.41 -17.38 -12.08
N TYR A 31 -24.65 -17.55 -12.55
CA TYR A 31 -25.85 -17.40 -11.74
C TYR A 31 -25.86 -18.34 -10.52
N ARG A 32 -25.43 -19.60 -10.68
CA ARG A 32 -25.33 -20.54 -9.57
C ARG A 32 -24.32 -20.08 -8.52
N TRP A 33 -23.17 -19.55 -8.93
CA TRP A 33 -22.15 -19.03 -8.01
C TRP A 33 -22.69 -17.87 -7.17
N GLU A 34 -23.39 -16.93 -7.79
CA GLU A 34 -24.02 -15.82 -7.07
C GLU A 34 -25.12 -16.26 -6.10
N ASN A 35 -25.72 -17.44 -6.33
CA ASN A 35 -26.66 -18.07 -5.42
C ASN A 35 -26.00 -18.96 -4.35
N GLY A 36 -24.67 -18.95 -4.25
CA GLY A 36 -23.90 -19.65 -3.23
C GLY A 36 -23.39 -21.03 -3.62
N ALA A 37 -23.44 -21.39 -4.90
CA ALA A 37 -22.74 -22.58 -5.37
C ALA A 37 -21.21 -22.37 -5.25
N PRO A 38 -20.42 -23.43 -4.95
CA PRO A 38 -18.97 -23.34 -4.91
C PRO A 38 -18.38 -22.84 -6.23
N ILE A 39 -17.38 -21.97 -6.12
CA ILE A 39 -16.64 -21.41 -7.24
C ILE A 39 -15.30 -22.16 -7.35
N PRO A 40 -14.95 -22.71 -8.52
CA PRO A 40 -13.64 -23.29 -8.77
C PRO A 40 -12.48 -22.28 -8.55
N SER A 41 -11.32 -22.75 -8.10
CA SER A 41 -10.17 -21.90 -7.76
C SER A 41 -9.52 -21.20 -8.96
N ASP A 42 -9.50 -21.85 -10.12
CA ASP A 42 -9.11 -21.28 -11.40
C ASP A 42 -10.00 -20.08 -11.78
N LYS A 43 -11.31 -20.22 -11.58
CA LYS A 43 -12.27 -19.13 -11.85
C LYS A 43 -12.18 -18.00 -10.83
N LEU A 44 -11.81 -18.28 -9.58
CA LEU A 44 -11.46 -17.23 -8.63
C LEU A 44 -10.22 -16.44 -9.07
N ALA A 45 -9.22 -17.09 -9.66
CA ALA A 45 -8.03 -16.40 -10.18
C ALA A 45 -8.37 -15.49 -11.39
N GLU A 46 -9.25 -15.95 -12.29
CA GLU A 46 -9.75 -15.13 -13.39
C GLU A 46 -10.55 -13.91 -12.87
N LEU A 47 -11.41 -14.11 -11.86
CA LEU A 47 -12.12 -13.01 -11.20
C LEU A 47 -11.17 -12.01 -10.52
N ALA A 48 -10.09 -12.49 -9.89
CA ALA A 48 -9.06 -11.63 -9.31
C ALA A 48 -8.44 -10.71 -10.36
N SER A 49 -8.21 -11.24 -11.56
CA SER A 49 -7.67 -10.50 -12.70
C SER A 49 -8.62 -9.39 -13.19
N LEU A 50 -9.91 -9.50 -12.89
CA LEU A 50 -10.92 -8.46 -13.13
C LEU A 50 -11.07 -7.44 -11.99
N GLY A 51 -10.27 -7.58 -10.93
CA GLY A 51 -10.29 -6.68 -9.78
C GLY A 51 -11.25 -7.11 -8.66
N PHE A 52 -11.78 -8.34 -8.71
CA PHE A 52 -12.52 -8.89 -7.57
C PHE A 52 -11.58 -9.16 -6.40
N ASP A 53 -11.99 -8.75 -5.20
CA ASP A 53 -11.39 -9.18 -3.94
C ASP A 53 -11.79 -10.63 -3.64
N VAL A 54 -10.96 -11.58 -4.07
CA VAL A 54 -11.19 -13.03 -3.85
C VAL A 54 -11.27 -13.37 -2.37
N ALA A 55 -10.49 -12.70 -1.50
CA ALA A 55 -10.54 -12.94 -0.07
C ALA A 55 -11.92 -12.56 0.48
N TYR A 56 -12.49 -11.44 0.06
CA TYR A 56 -13.86 -11.07 0.39
C TYR A 56 -14.89 -12.04 -0.18
N VAL A 57 -14.76 -12.45 -1.44
CA VAL A 57 -15.69 -13.38 -2.10
C VAL A 57 -15.81 -14.70 -1.34
N VAL A 58 -14.67 -15.23 -0.85
CA VAL A 58 -14.63 -16.51 -0.12
C VAL A 58 -15.01 -16.38 1.35
N THR A 59 -14.57 -15.32 2.03
CA THR A 59 -14.68 -15.20 3.49
C THR A 59 -15.82 -14.29 3.96
N GLY A 60 -16.35 -13.44 3.08
CA GLY A 60 -17.30 -12.38 3.43
C GLY A 60 -16.69 -11.24 4.27
N LYS A 61 -15.40 -11.31 4.58
CA LYS A 61 -14.68 -10.29 5.35
C LYS A 61 -13.86 -9.45 4.38
N ARG A 62 -14.23 -8.17 4.26
CA ARG A 62 -13.36 -7.19 3.60
C ARG A 62 -12.10 -7.13 4.43
N LYS A 63 -10.93 -7.10 3.78
CA LYS A 63 -9.81 -6.43 4.41
C LYS A 63 -10.31 -5.01 4.68
N GLN A 64 -10.56 -4.67 5.94
CA GLN A 64 -10.78 -3.27 6.26
C GLN A 64 -9.52 -2.55 5.77
N ALA A 65 -9.70 -1.43 5.08
CA ALA A 65 -8.64 -0.47 4.84
C ALA A 65 -8.27 0.20 6.19
N SER A 66 -7.91 -0.61 7.18
CA SER A 66 -7.10 -0.20 8.31
C SER A 66 -5.68 -0.60 7.93
N GLY A 67 -5.02 0.28 7.19
CA GLY A 67 -3.60 0.15 6.87
C GLY A 67 -3.34 0.07 5.37
N PRO A 68 -2.30 0.78 4.87
CA PRO A 68 -1.85 0.68 3.49
C PRO A 68 -1.41 -0.75 3.18
N ASP A 69 -1.31 -1.02 1.90
CA ASP A 69 -0.71 -2.22 1.33
C ASP A 69 0.54 -2.69 2.09
N VAL A 70 0.65 -4.01 2.19
CA VAL A 70 1.84 -4.76 2.61
C VAL A 70 3.09 -4.10 2.04
N GLY A 71 3.78 -3.31 2.86
CA GLY A 71 5.03 -2.63 2.53
C GLY A 71 5.01 -1.10 2.58
N ALA A 72 3.86 -0.43 2.64
CA ALA A 72 3.80 1.03 2.81
C ALA A 72 3.51 1.37 4.29
N VAL A 73 4.57 1.70 5.02
CA VAL A 73 4.45 2.24 6.37
C VAL A 73 3.95 3.68 6.27
N CYS A 74 2.69 3.94 6.63
CA CYS A 74 2.12 5.28 6.64
C CYS A 74 2.36 5.96 7.99
N PHE A 75 2.81 7.21 7.95
CA PHE A 75 2.84 8.06 9.12
C PHE A 75 1.41 8.38 9.56
N THR A 76 1.05 8.03 10.79
CA THR A 76 -0.11 8.66 11.42
C THR A 76 0.18 10.15 11.63
N GLN A 77 -0.87 10.97 11.74
CA GLN A 77 -0.71 12.38 12.04
C GLN A 77 0.05 12.61 13.36
N GLU A 78 -0.08 11.70 14.31
CA GLU A 78 0.62 11.73 15.60
C GLU A 78 2.10 11.41 15.45
N ASN A 79 2.45 10.32 14.76
CA ASN A 79 3.86 9.97 14.49
C ASN A 79 4.57 11.07 13.71
N LEU A 80 3.87 11.70 12.75
CA LEU A 80 4.43 12.82 11.99
C LEU A 80 4.72 14.02 12.90
N LYS A 81 3.80 14.37 13.81
CA LYS A 81 4.01 15.45 14.77
C LYS A 81 5.19 15.16 15.69
N ASN A 82 5.32 13.94 16.18
CA ASN A 82 6.41 13.53 17.06
C ASN A 82 7.76 13.56 16.35
N ALA A 83 7.84 13.01 15.13
CA ALA A 83 9.06 13.01 14.31
C ALA A 83 9.55 14.44 13.99
N ILE A 84 8.62 15.30 13.54
CA ILE A 84 8.95 16.71 13.24
C ILE A 84 9.36 17.45 14.51
N GLY A 85 8.67 17.22 15.63
CA GLY A 85 9.02 17.82 16.92
C GLY A 85 10.43 17.45 17.37
N ALA A 86 10.77 16.16 17.32
CA ALA A 86 12.10 15.67 17.66
C ALA A 86 13.19 16.23 16.74
N PHE A 87 12.94 16.25 15.42
CA PHE A 87 13.86 16.85 14.45
C PHE A 87 14.12 18.33 14.74
N LEU A 88 13.07 19.12 14.95
CA LEU A 88 13.19 20.55 15.22
C LEU A 88 13.93 20.84 16.54
N LEU A 89 13.67 20.05 17.58
CA LEU A 89 14.34 20.21 18.86
C LEU A 89 15.85 19.92 18.72
N ASN A 90 16.20 18.78 18.13
CA ASN A 90 17.59 18.37 17.97
C ASN A 90 18.36 19.35 17.04
N THR A 91 17.72 19.88 16.01
CA THR A 91 18.35 20.87 15.11
C THR A 91 18.48 22.26 15.73
N ALA A 92 17.56 22.65 16.61
CA ALA A 92 17.64 23.88 17.38
C ALA A 92 18.77 23.83 18.42
N GLU A 93 18.91 22.71 19.15
CA GLU A 93 20.00 22.49 20.12
C GLU A 93 21.39 22.56 19.47
N LEU A 94 21.50 22.09 18.22
CA LEU A 94 22.74 22.14 17.44
C LEU A 94 22.98 23.50 16.76
N GLY A 95 22.06 24.46 16.89
CA GLY A 95 22.16 25.79 16.27
C GLY A 95 22.08 25.78 14.73
N LEU A 96 21.59 24.68 14.14
CA LEU A 96 21.61 24.43 12.69
C LEU A 96 20.46 25.10 11.92
N LEU A 97 19.51 25.71 12.62
CA LEU A 97 18.38 26.43 12.00
C LEU A 97 18.76 27.84 11.50
N ASN A 98 20.02 28.26 11.68
CA ASN A 98 20.51 29.53 11.14
C ASN A 98 20.93 29.38 9.68
N LYS A 99 20.38 30.25 8.83
CA LYS A 99 20.59 30.32 7.38
C LYS A 99 22.09 30.47 7.03
N SER A 100 22.80 29.36 6.88
CA SER A 100 24.11 29.32 6.25
C SER A 100 24.06 28.33 5.08
N PRO A 101 24.30 28.77 3.83
CA PRO A 101 24.06 27.95 2.65
C PRO A 101 25.02 26.76 2.47
N ASP A 102 26.11 26.67 3.24
CA ASP A 102 27.23 25.79 2.85
C ASP A 102 27.63 24.71 3.87
N ALA A 103 26.81 24.44 4.88
CA ALA A 103 26.99 23.27 5.74
C ALA A 103 25.68 22.47 5.86
N SER A 104 25.63 21.45 4.99
CA SER A 104 24.92 20.19 5.15
C SER A 104 23.39 20.24 5.18
N VAL A 105 22.77 20.86 4.18
CA VAL A 105 21.36 20.60 3.84
C VAL A 105 21.09 19.09 3.78
N ASN A 106 22.02 18.31 3.21
CA ASN A 106 21.92 16.84 3.17
C ASN A 106 21.96 16.17 4.55
N ALA A 107 22.77 16.67 5.50
CA ALA A 107 22.78 16.09 6.85
C ALA A 107 21.50 16.44 7.63
N LEU A 108 20.94 17.64 7.41
CA LEU A 108 19.62 18.01 7.95
C LEU A 108 18.51 17.15 7.34
N ILE A 109 18.58 16.86 6.04
CA ILE A 109 17.66 15.94 5.38
C ILE A 109 17.80 14.53 5.97
N ASN A 110 19.01 14.00 6.11
CA ASN A 110 19.24 12.68 6.70
C ASN A 110 18.74 12.60 8.15
N MET A 111 18.92 13.68 8.93
CA MET A 111 18.43 13.76 10.32
C MET A 111 16.91 13.83 10.39
N ALA A 112 16.25 14.50 9.45
CA ALA A 112 14.79 14.51 9.33
C ALA A 112 14.26 13.13 8.95
N ILE A 113 14.87 12.48 7.95
CA ILE A 113 14.52 11.13 7.51
C ILE A 113 14.70 10.12 8.65
N TYR A 114 15.82 10.19 9.37
CA TYR A 114 16.06 9.31 10.52
C TYR A 114 14.98 9.47 11.60
N SER A 115 14.60 10.71 11.92
CA SER A 115 13.56 11.01 12.92
C SER A 115 12.19 10.49 12.48
N LEU A 116 11.91 10.54 11.18
CA LEU A 116 10.72 9.95 10.57
C LEU A 116 10.77 8.41 10.65
N CYS A 117 11.79 7.75 10.10
CA CYS A 117 11.92 6.28 10.10
C CYS A 117 11.85 5.68 11.52
N LYS A 118 12.50 6.33 12.49
CA LYS A 118 12.51 5.90 13.89
C LYS A 118 11.11 5.84 14.51
N GLU A 119 10.24 6.82 14.23
CA GLU A 119 8.88 6.87 14.78
C GLU A 119 7.97 5.77 14.23
N VAL A 120 8.33 5.17 13.09
CA VAL A 120 7.57 4.09 12.47
C VAL A 120 8.22 2.71 12.63
N GLY A 121 9.32 2.63 13.39
CA GLY A 121 9.99 1.38 13.72
C GLY A 121 10.83 0.79 12.59
N GLU A 122 11.14 1.58 11.55
CA GLU A 122 12.06 1.18 10.48
C GLU A 122 13.50 1.58 10.82
N THR A 123 14.45 0.69 10.54
CA THR A 123 15.88 1.02 10.57
C THR A 123 16.26 1.73 9.28
N PHE A 124 16.73 2.98 9.38
CA PHE A 124 17.33 3.68 8.25
C PHE A 124 18.68 3.03 7.90
N GLU A 125 18.77 2.37 6.73
CA GLU A 125 20.05 2.03 6.13
C GLU A 125 20.51 3.20 5.28
N GLU A 126 21.60 3.86 5.68
CA GLU A 126 22.23 4.90 4.90
C GLU A 126 22.78 4.26 3.61
N ASP A 127 22.25 4.65 2.44
CA ASP A 127 22.74 4.15 1.16
C ASP A 127 24.16 4.67 0.93
N THR A 128 25.12 3.87 1.38
CA THR A 128 26.56 4.11 1.22
C THR A 128 27.06 3.56 -0.12
N SER A 129 26.20 3.49 -1.14
CA SER A 129 26.62 3.14 -2.51
C SER A 129 27.83 4.01 -2.91
N PRO A 130 29.02 3.42 -3.12
CA PRO A 130 30.18 4.19 -3.49
C PRO A 130 29.92 4.82 -4.85
N ILE A 131 30.04 6.15 -4.92
CA ILE A 131 29.99 6.92 -6.16
C ILE A 131 31.03 6.29 -7.10
N SER A 132 30.53 5.52 -8.07
CA SER A 132 31.35 4.91 -9.12
C SER A 132 32.05 6.05 -9.86
N SER A 133 33.32 6.25 -9.50
CA SER A 133 34.22 7.16 -10.18
C SER A 133 34.43 6.61 -11.58
N SER A 134 33.60 7.07 -12.52
CA SER A 134 33.74 6.73 -13.92
C SER A 134 35.08 7.28 -14.41
N LYS A 135 35.98 6.35 -14.74
CA LYS A 135 37.25 6.57 -15.43
C LYS A 135 37.04 7.51 -16.62
N VAL A 136 37.66 8.69 -16.54
CA VAL A 136 37.98 9.51 -17.71
C VAL A 136 38.98 8.71 -18.54
N LYS A 137 38.66 8.53 -19.83
CA LYS A 137 39.54 7.96 -20.84
C LYS A 137 40.02 9.08 -21.75
#